data_AF-M0B9A6-F1
#
_entry.id   AF-M0B9A6-F1
#
_cell.length_a   1.000
_cell.length_b   1.000
_cell.length_c   1.000
_cell.angle_alpha   90.00
_cell.angle_beta   90.00
_cell.angle_gamma   90.00
#
_symmetry.space_group_name_H-M   'P 1'
#
loop_
_entity.id
_entity.type
_entity.pdbx_description
1 polymer ?
#
loop_
_entity_poly.entity_id
_entity_poly.type
_entity_poly.pdbx_seq_one_letter_code
_entity_poly.pdbx_strand_id
1 'polypeptide(L)'
;MLDELLGRASLKERIDELEEERDNLEARYEAESERRADAATARQEAEAEVNRLEDRIAQLEGELERLEDDDAATTGLEYTRQETLRGGRLEEVLDRLESVRTEPEGALTAVVSGEDDLRSTGQRERHGPQFDSDLAAVLGERTVLVDEAAPCLLCVDDAGLVSVVLEPPVLPAEFGSGAGGRNSTRNSNSNNNANASTSAATTGDFESGWRDHFALEREWFLPTGRSVLALVRTDLFAVGIYDGDERVAYRGFESEVKGSHSKGGFSQARFERIRDGQIDDHLDDCRDALADILADEPNARLFLTGQRGVIETLAEESQFEPDATAAVDATGDPKDALEDAYGSFWTTELSML
;
A
#
# COMPACT_ATOMS: atom_id res chain seq x y z
N MET A 1 -80.72 23.16 -4.51
CA MET A 1 -81.36 24.31 -5.19
C MET A 1 -81.17 25.65 -4.46
N LEU A 2 -81.39 25.77 -3.13
CA LEU A 2 -81.15 27.04 -2.40
C LEU A 2 -79.66 27.37 -2.16
N ASP A 3 -78.82 26.37 -1.88
CA ASP A 3 -77.37 26.58 -1.65
C ASP A 3 -76.58 26.93 -2.92
N GLU A 4 -77.12 26.59 -4.08
CA GLU A 4 -76.56 26.86 -5.41
C GLU A 4 -76.87 28.28 -5.88
N LEU A 5 -78.05 28.81 -5.51
CA LEU A 5 -78.48 30.20 -5.75
C LEU A 5 -77.83 31.23 -4.82
N LEU A 6 -77.22 30.80 -3.70
CA LEU A 6 -76.62 31.67 -2.68
C LEU A 6 -75.08 31.60 -2.65
N GLY A 7 -74.43 30.92 -3.59
CA GLY A 7 -72.95 30.79 -3.65
C GLY A 7 -72.33 29.95 -2.52
N ARG A 8 -73.14 29.27 -1.71
CA ARG A 8 -72.66 28.39 -0.63
C ARG A 8 -72.09 27.08 -1.16
N ALA A 9 -72.61 26.60 -2.29
CA ALA A 9 -72.07 25.42 -2.96
C ALA A 9 -70.61 25.63 -3.40
N SER A 10 -70.30 26.73 -4.08
CA SER A 10 -68.94 27.05 -4.52
C SER A 10 -67.99 27.35 -3.35
N LEU A 11 -68.50 27.94 -2.26
CA LEU A 11 -67.71 28.14 -1.04
C LEU A 11 -67.41 26.83 -0.32
N LYS A 12 -68.36 25.88 -0.28
CA LYS A 12 -68.11 24.53 0.25
C LYS A 12 -67.07 23.79 -0.57
N GLU A 13 -67.21 23.80 -1.89
CA GLU A 13 -66.26 23.15 -2.80
C GLU A 13 -64.85 23.73 -2.63
N ARG A 14 -64.73 25.05 -2.43
CA ARG A 14 -63.45 25.69 -2.14
C ARG A 14 -62.92 25.39 -0.73
N ILE A 15 -63.79 25.21 0.26
CA ILE A 15 -63.40 24.77 1.60
C ILE A 15 -62.85 23.35 1.53
N ASP A 16 -63.56 22.44 0.86
CA ASP A 16 -63.16 21.04 0.69
C ASP A 16 -61.80 20.96 -0.04
N GLU A 17 -61.60 21.73 -1.11
CA GLU A 17 -60.32 21.84 -1.82
C GLU A 17 -59.17 22.37 -0.94
N LEU A 18 -59.44 23.43 -0.15
CA LEU A 18 -58.44 24.00 0.76
C LEU A 18 -58.12 23.08 1.94
N GLU A 19 -59.08 22.29 2.41
CA GLU A 19 -58.87 21.28 3.45
C GLU A 19 -58.03 20.11 2.91
N GLU A 20 -58.29 19.67 1.68
CA GLU A 20 -57.48 18.65 1.00
C GLU A 20 -56.06 19.14 0.69
N GLU A 21 -55.91 20.42 0.34
CA GLU A 21 -54.60 21.06 0.15
C GLU A 21 -53.83 21.19 1.48
N ARG A 22 -54.52 21.57 2.58
CA ARG A 22 -53.93 21.59 3.94
C ARG A 22 -53.40 20.21 4.30
N ASP A 23 -54.22 19.17 4.16
CA ASP A 23 -53.84 17.80 4.55
C ASP A 23 -52.63 17.30 3.76
N ASN A 24 -52.58 17.61 2.46
CA ASN A 24 -51.43 17.30 1.62
C ASN A 24 -50.16 18.09 1.98
N LEU A 25 -50.29 19.34 2.44
CA LEU A 25 -49.17 20.15 2.91
C LEU A 25 -48.66 19.67 4.28
N GLU A 26 -49.58 19.32 5.18
CA GLU A 26 -49.27 18.78 6.51
C GLU A 26 -48.54 17.44 6.39
N ALA A 27 -49.05 16.51 5.58
CA ALA A 27 -48.40 15.22 5.32
C ALA A 27 -46.99 15.39 4.70
N ARG A 28 -46.80 16.36 3.79
CA ARG A 28 -45.47 16.68 3.24
C ARG A 28 -44.53 17.25 4.29
N TYR A 29 -45.04 18.12 5.16
CA TYR A 29 -44.25 18.71 6.24
C TYR A 29 -43.83 17.66 7.26
N GLU A 30 -44.74 16.76 7.66
CA GLU A 30 -44.43 15.66 8.57
C GLU A 30 -43.37 14.73 7.97
N ALA A 31 -43.52 14.32 6.71
CA ALA A 31 -42.53 13.48 6.02
C ALA A 31 -41.15 14.15 5.86
N GLU A 32 -41.09 15.46 5.71
CA GLU A 32 -39.83 16.22 5.73
C GLU A 32 -39.27 16.35 7.15
N SER A 33 -40.11 16.57 8.15
CA SER A 33 -39.72 16.66 9.55
C SER A 33 -39.13 15.34 10.05
N GLU A 34 -39.75 14.21 9.68
CA GLU A 34 -39.28 12.86 9.98
C GLU A 34 -37.92 12.59 9.32
N ARG A 35 -37.79 12.88 8.01
CA ARG A 35 -36.50 12.76 7.29
C ARG A 35 -35.37 13.58 7.93
N ARG A 36 -35.67 14.77 8.45
CA ARG A 36 -34.68 15.59 9.17
C ARG A 36 -34.31 15.00 10.52
N ALA A 37 -35.27 14.46 11.26
CA ALA A 37 -35.02 13.81 12.54
C ALA A 37 -34.15 12.55 12.36
N ASP A 38 -34.43 11.76 11.33
CA ASP A 38 -33.64 10.56 10.99
C ASP A 38 -32.21 10.94 10.58
N ALA A 39 -32.05 11.96 9.72
CA ALA A 39 -30.73 12.44 9.31
C ALA A 39 -29.92 12.99 10.49
N ALA A 40 -30.56 13.69 11.43
CA ALA A 40 -29.91 14.18 12.64
C ALA A 40 -29.48 13.03 13.56
N THR A 41 -30.33 12.01 13.70
CA THR A 41 -30.02 10.80 14.49
C THR A 41 -28.85 10.03 13.87
N ALA A 42 -28.88 9.80 12.57
CA ALA A 42 -27.80 9.13 11.84
C ALA A 42 -26.46 9.87 11.98
N ARG A 43 -26.49 11.21 11.94
CA ARG A 43 -25.31 12.03 12.19
C ARG A 43 -24.77 11.87 13.62
N GLN A 44 -25.65 11.89 14.63
CA GLN A 44 -25.24 11.71 16.03
C GLN A 44 -24.66 10.31 16.28
N GLU A 45 -25.23 9.27 15.66
CA GLU A 45 -24.70 7.91 15.72
C GLU A 45 -23.30 7.83 15.10
N ALA A 46 -23.08 8.49 13.95
CA ALA A 46 -21.76 8.57 13.32
C ALA A 46 -20.74 9.32 14.19
N GLU A 47 -21.11 10.49 14.74
CA GLU A 47 -20.25 11.25 15.67
C GLU A 47 -19.89 10.42 16.92
N ALA A 48 -20.84 9.64 17.46
CA ALA A 48 -20.59 8.76 18.60
C ALA A 48 -19.72 7.54 18.26
N GLU A 49 -19.69 7.07 17.01
CA GLU A 49 -18.75 6.05 16.55
C GLU A 49 -17.34 6.65 16.41
N VAL A 50 -17.21 7.83 15.81
CA VAL A 50 -15.92 8.53 15.67
C VAL A 50 -15.27 8.73 17.04
N ASN A 51 -15.99 9.27 18.02
CA ASN A 51 -15.44 9.47 19.37
C ASN A 51 -14.99 8.15 20.01
N ARG A 52 -15.72 7.05 19.79
CA ARG A 52 -15.34 5.72 20.31
C ARG A 52 -14.09 5.17 19.63
N LEU A 53 -13.93 5.41 18.33
CA LEU A 53 -12.73 5.02 17.59
C LEU A 53 -11.54 5.86 18.03
N GLU A 54 -11.69 7.17 18.22
CA GLU A 54 -10.64 8.06 18.74
C GLU A 54 -10.19 7.64 20.15
N ASP A 55 -11.13 7.37 21.07
CA ASP A 55 -10.81 6.86 22.41
C ASP A 55 -10.05 5.53 22.35
N ARG A 56 -10.41 4.66 21.39
CA ARG A 56 -9.73 3.38 21.19
C ARG A 56 -8.33 3.54 20.60
N ILE A 57 -8.15 4.46 19.64
CA ILE A 57 -6.84 4.80 19.09
C ILE A 57 -5.94 5.30 20.21
N ALA A 58 -6.38 6.29 21.00
CA ALA A 58 -5.60 6.80 22.13
C ALA A 58 -5.25 5.72 23.16
N GLN A 59 -6.16 4.77 23.40
CA GLN A 59 -5.88 3.62 24.27
C GLN A 59 -4.82 2.68 23.67
N LEU A 60 -4.91 2.39 22.37
CA LEU A 60 -3.97 1.53 21.64
C LEU A 60 -2.59 2.17 21.54
N GLU A 61 -2.51 3.47 21.23
CA GLU A 61 -1.26 4.24 21.23
C GLU A 61 -0.58 4.15 22.60
N GLY A 62 -1.32 4.36 23.69
CA GLY A 62 -0.77 4.22 25.04
C GLY A 62 -0.48 2.77 25.47
N GLU A 63 -0.95 1.76 24.73
CA GLU A 63 -0.54 0.36 24.91
C GLU A 63 0.71 0.01 24.11
N LEU A 64 0.81 0.54 22.89
CA LEU A 64 1.98 0.45 22.05
C LEU A 64 3.19 1.12 22.71
N GLU A 65 3.05 2.37 23.18
CA GLU A 65 4.14 3.08 23.89
C GLU A 65 4.64 2.29 25.11
N ARG A 66 3.74 1.63 25.85
CA ARG A 66 4.14 0.76 26.97
C ARG A 66 4.86 -0.50 26.53
N LEU A 67 4.45 -1.11 25.41
CA LEU A 67 5.11 -2.28 24.86
C LEU A 67 6.50 -1.91 24.31
N GLU A 68 6.61 -0.79 23.61
CA GLU A 68 7.87 -0.22 23.13
C GLU A 68 8.81 0.07 24.31
N ASP A 69 8.31 0.72 25.37
CA ASP A 69 9.08 0.97 26.59
C ASP A 69 9.50 -0.32 27.32
N ASP A 70 8.62 -1.33 27.39
CA ASP A 70 8.92 -2.61 28.03
C ASP A 70 9.91 -3.45 27.20
N ASP A 71 9.81 -3.42 25.86
CA ASP A 71 10.76 -4.09 24.94
C ASP A 71 12.12 -3.36 24.94
N ALA A 72 12.12 -2.03 24.95
CA ALA A 72 13.32 -1.21 25.16
C ALA A 72 13.93 -1.45 26.54
N ALA A 73 13.12 -1.63 27.59
CA ALA A 73 13.63 -1.99 28.92
C ALA A 73 14.15 -3.44 29.00
N THR A 74 13.62 -4.35 28.18
CA THR A 74 13.99 -5.77 28.15
C THR A 74 15.24 -6.03 27.30
N THR A 75 15.37 -5.34 26.16
CA THR A 75 16.47 -5.52 25.20
C THR A 75 17.51 -4.38 25.28
N GLY A 76 17.11 -3.18 25.68
CA GLY A 76 18.00 -2.00 25.80
C GLY A 76 18.39 -1.36 24.47
N LEU A 77 17.79 -1.79 23.35
CA LEU A 77 18.13 -1.37 22.00
C LEU A 77 16.99 -0.56 21.39
N GLU A 78 17.31 0.63 20.93
CA GLU A 78 16.41 1.52 20.19
C GLU A 78 17.16 1.99 18.94
N TYR A 79 16.41 2.33 17.89
CA TYR A 79 17.00 3.02 16.75
C TYR A 79 17.57 4.36 17.18
N THR A 80 18.85 4.59 16.89
CA THR A 80 19.52 5.87 17.16
C THR A 80 18.78 7.04 16.50
N ARG A 81 18.19 6.80 15.31
CA ARG A 81 17.41 7.79 14.57
C ARG A 81 16.52 7.12 13.53
N GLN A 82 15.30 7.60 13.40
CA GLN A 82 14.40 7.29 12.29
C GLN A 82 14.09 8.56 11.48
N GLU A 83 14.05 8.45 10.16
CA GLU A 83 13.73 9.56 9.25
C GLU A 83 13.01 9.04 7.99
N THR A 84 11.80 9.55 7.73
CA THR A 84 11.09 9.39 6.46
C THR A 84 11.70 10.28 5.37
N LEU A 85 12.18 9.69 4.28
CA LEU A 85 12.88 10.38 3.20
C LEU A 85 12.07 10.36 1.89
N ARG A 86 12.06 11.49 1.17
CA ARG A 86 11.45 11.64 -0.17
C ARG A 86 12.22 12.65 -1.03
N GLY A 87 12.12 12.50 -2.36
CA GLY A 87 12.63 13.45 -3.36
C GLY A 87 14.10 13.83 -3.15
N GLY A 88 14.43 15.12 -3.28
CA GLY A 88 15.81 15.59 -3.18
C GLY A 88 16.51 15.30 -1.84
N ARG A 89 15.76 15.12 -0.74
CA ARG A 89 16.34 14.73 0.55
C ARG A 89 16.80 13.27 0.55
N LEU A 90 16.02 12.39 -0.07
CA LEU A 90 16.39 10.99 -0.27
C LEU A 90 17.62 10.87 -1.18
N GLU A 91 17.62 11.59 -2.31
CA GLU A 91 18.78 11.65 -3.22
C GLU A 91 20.07 12.07 -2.50
N GLU A 92 20.01 13.11 -1.66
CA GLU A 92 21.17 13.58 -0.89
C GLU A 92 21.70 12.50 0.06
N VAL A 93 20.81 11.75 0.71
CA VAL A 93 21.19 10.67 1.62
C VAL A 93 21.82 9.50 0.85
N LEU A 94 21.23 9.12 -0.29
CA LEU A 94 21.79 8.07 -1.16
C LEU A 94 23.17 8.48 -1.69
N ASP A 95 23.34 9.72 -2.16
CA ASP A 95 24.64 10.27 -2.58
C ASP A 95 25.68 10.17 -1.44
N ARG A 96 25.28 10.45 -0.20
CA ARG A 96 26.17 10.36 0.97
C ARG A 96 26.55 8.92 1.28
N LEU A 97 25.61 7.99 1.26
CA LEU A 97 25.89 6.56 1.46
C LEU A 97 26.82 6.05 0.35
N GLU A 98 26.50 6.32 -0.91
CA GLU A 98 27.33 5.96 -2.07
C GLU A 98 28.71 6.63 -2.03
N SER A 99 28.90 7.75 -1.33
CA SER A 99 30.20 8.43 -1.20
C SER A 99 31.17 7.74 -0.24
N VAL A 100 30.68 6.85 0.63
CA VAL A 100 31.52 6.10 1.57
C VAL A 100 32.40 5.12 0.81
N ARG A 101 33.69 5.14 1.12
CA ARG A 101 34.70 4.25 0.53
C ARG A 101 35.49 3.60 1.65
N THR A 102 35.60 2.28 1.58
CA THR A 102 36.28 1.44 2.56
C THR A 102 37.41 0.65 1.90
N GLU A 103 38.13 -0.17 2.66
CA GLU A 103 38.99 -1.20 2.06
C GLU A 103 38.11 -2.27 1.39
N PRO A 104 38.66 -3.12 0.50
CA PRO A 104 37.91 -4.26 -0.03
C PRO A 104 37.28 -5.06 1.11
N GLU A 105 35.99 -5.35 0.99
CA GLU A 105 35.18 -6.05 2.00
C GLU A 105 34.86 -5.22 3.27
N GLY A 106 35.00 -3.89 3.24
CA GLY A 106 34.68 -3.03 4.40
C GLY A 106 33.27 -2.46 4.45
N ALA A 107 32.46 -2.59 3.38
CA ALA A 107 31.09 -2.09 3.32
C ALA A 107 30.13 -3.19 2.88
N LEU A 108 29.18 -3.56 3.73
CA LEU A 108 28.13 -4.52 3.48
C LEU A 108 26.88 -3.82 2.97
N THR A 109 26.33 -4.31 1.86
CA THR A 109 24.94 -4.06 1.47
C THR A 109 24.21 -5.39 1.38
N ALA A 110 23.09 -5.52 2.07
CA ALA A 110 22.33 -6.77 2.13
C ALA A 110 20.81 -6.54 2.13
N VAL A 111 20.04 -7.33 1.40
CA VAL A 111 18.57 -7.32 1.49
C VAL A 111 18.15 -8.28 2.59
N VAL A 112 17.52 -7.79 3.64
CA VAL A 112 17.02 -8.64 4.71
C VAL A 112 15.54 -8.91 4.47
N SER A 113 15.18 -10.16 4.17
CA SER A 113 13.79 -10.58 3.96
C SER A 113 13.04 -10.74 5.28
N GLY A 114 11.71 -10.57 5.26
CA GLY A 114 10.85 -10.79 6.42
C GLY A 114 10.77 -12.26 6.85
N GLU A 115 10.34 -12.53 8.09
CA GLU A 115 10.23 -13.91 8.60
C GLU A 115 9.28 -14.79 7.77
N ASP A 116 8.19 -14.21 7.26
CA ASP A 116 7.18 -14.94 6.50
C ASP A 116 7.75 -15.47 5.17
N ASP A 117 8.63 -14.72 4.53
CA ASP A 117 9.31 -15.13 3.29
C ASP A 117 10.29 -16.29 3.54
N LEU A 118 11.02 -16.26 4.66
CA LEU A 118 11.93 -17.35 5.05
C LEU A 118 11.16 -18.66 5.32
N ARG A 119 9.99 -18.57 5.95
CA ARG A 119 9.13 -19.73 6.21
C ARG A 119 8.59 -20.33 4.92
N SER A 120 8.22 -19.50 3.95
CA SER A 120 7.68 -19.95 2.66
C SER A 120 8.72 -20.71 1.82
N THR A 121 9.99 -20.29 1.89
CA THR A 121 11.11 -20.89 1.16
C THR A 121 11.74 -22.10 1.87
N GLY A 122 11.37 -22.34 3.13
CA GLY A 122 11.91 -23.43 3.96
C GLY A 122 13.37 -23.21 4.39
N GLN A 123 13.86 -21.98 4.27
CA GLN A 123 15.19 -21.58 4.72
C GLN A 123 15.16 -21.31 6.24
N ARG A 124 16.25 -21.65 6.91
CA ARG A 124 16.43 -21.41 8.37
C ARG A 124 17.33 -20.21 8.68
N GLU A 125 18.12 -19.80 7.71
CA GLU A 125 19.19 -18.79 7.82
C GLU A 125 19.00 -17.83 6.63
N ARG A 126 19.28 -16.53 6.83
CA ARG A 126 18.89 -15.48 5.85
C ARG A 126 19.82 -15.46 4.63
N HIS A 127 21.13 -15.45 4.87
CA HIS A 127 22.14 -15.32 3.81
C HIS A 127 23.24 -16.40 3.91
N GLY A 128 23.00 -17.43 4.72
CA GLY A 128 23.92 -18.54 5.00
C GLY A 128 24.78 -18.31 6.24
N PRO A 129 25.39 -19.38 6.78
CA PRO A 129 25.90 -19.38 8.16
C PRO A 129 27.14 -18.49 8.35
N GLN A 130 27.94 -18.28 7.30
CA GLN A 130 29.10 -17.40 7.38
C GLN A 130 28.67 -15.93 7.36
N PHE A 131 27.71 -15.58 6.50
CA PHE A 131 27.22 -14.22 6.34
C PHE A 131 26.52 -13.72 7.61
N ASP A 132 25.63 -14.54 8.18
CA ASP A 132 24.95 -14.23 9.43
C ASP A 132 25.95 -14.08 10.60
N SER A 133 27.06 -14.85 10.59
CA SER A 133 28.10 -14.74 11.61
C SER A 133 28.93 -13.46 11.50
N ASP A 134 29.23 -13.02 10.27
CA ASP A 134 29.97 -11.77 10.03
C ASP A 134 29.10 -10.56 10.37
N LEU A 135 27.81 -10.63 10.04
CA LEU A 135 26.82 -9.63 10.42
C LEU A 135 26.67 -9.52 11.95
N ALA A 136 26.55 -10.65 12.64
CA ALA A 136 26.48 -10.68 14.10
C ALA A 136 27.77 -10.17 14.77
N ALA A 137 28.93 -10.33 14.13
CA ALA A 137 30.19 -9.79 14.64
C ALA A 137 30.23 -8.25 14.61
N VAL A 138 29.58 -7.62 13.63
CA VAL A 138 29.55 -6.16 13.47
C VAL A 138 28.38 -5.51 14.20
N LEU A 139 27.18 -6.07 14.07
CA LEU A 139 25.96 -5.52 14.69
C LEU A 139 25.78 -5.96 16.14
N GLY A 140 26.32 -7.11 16.53
CA GLY A 140 26.10 -7.67 17.86
C GLY A 140 24.61 -7.85 18.15
N GLU A 141 24.15 -7.26 19.25
CA GLU A 141 22.76 -7.35 19.71
C GLU A 141 21.79 -6.56 18.81
N ARG A 142 22.27 -5.59 18.01
CA ARG A 142 21.45 -4.78 17.08
C ARG A 142 20.86 -5.55 15.91
N THR A 143 21.24 -6.82 15.73
CA THR A 143 20.62 -7.72 14.75
C THR A 143 19.10 -7.83 14.96
N VAL A 144 18.62 -7.71 16.20
CA VAL A 144 17.17 -7.69 16.51
C VAL A 144 16.44 -6.51 15.84
N LEU A 145 17.05 -5.32 15.81
CA LEU A 145 16.48 -4.16 15.14
C LEU A 145 16.40 -4.36 13.61
N VAL A 146 17.37 -5.06 13.03
CA VAL A 146 17.34 -5.40 11.60
C VAL A 146 16.22 -6.39 11.30
N ASP A 147 16.00 -7.36 12.19
CA ASP A 147 14.91 -8.33 12.07
C ASP A 147 13.54 -7.67 12.17
N GLU A 148 13.40 -6.66 13.03
CA GLU A 148 12.18 -5.87 13.20
C GLU A 148 11.85 -5.03 11.96
N ALA A 149 12.86 -4.42 11.34
CA ALA A 149 12.70 -3.62 10.12
C ALA A 149 12.54 -4.44 8.83
N ALA A 150 12.62 -5.78 8.89
CA ALA A 150 12.52 -6.60 7.68
C ALA A 150 11.08 -6.62 7.12
N PRO A 151 10.87 -6.50 5.80
CA PRO A 151 11.90 -6.57 4.75
C PRO A 151 12.57 -5.21 4.44
N CYS A 152 13.90 -5.20 4.39
CA CYS A 152 14.67 -3.95 4.24
C CYS A 152 16.02 -4.13 3.54
N LEU A 153 16.69 -3.02 3.22
CA LEU A 153 18.05 -2.96 2.72
C LEU A 153 19.00 -2.46 3.82
N LEU A 154 19.88 -3.33 4.28
CA LEU A 154 20.89 -3.06 5.29
C LEU A 154 22.17 -2.51 4.65
N CYS A 155 22.71 -1.42 5.21
CA CYS A 155 24.02 -0.87 4.89
C CYS A 155 24.86 -0.73 6.16
N VAL A 156 25.95 -1.50 6.26
CA VAL A 156 26.85 -1.52 7.42
C VAL A 156 28.30 -1.48 6.98
N ASP A 157 29.15 -0.70 7.65
CA ASP A 157 30.61 -0.79 7.48
C ASP A 157 31.29 -1.59 8.58
N ASP A 158 32.48 -2.11 8.28
CA ASP A 158 33.31 -2.89 9.19
C ASP A 158 33.80 -2.10 10.41
N ALA A 159 33.92 -0.76 10.29
CA ALA A 159 34.31 0.11 11.39
C ALA A 159 33.12 0.62 12.24
N GLY A 160 31.88 0.32 11.85
CA GLY A 160 30.65 0.72 12.55
C GLY A 160 30.35 2.23 12.50
N LEU A 161 30.89 2.96 11.51
CA LEU A 161 30.58 4.36 11.25
C LEU A 161 29.21 4.56 10.59
N VAL A 162 28.77 3.57 9.81
CA VAL A 162 27.50 3.50 9.10
C VAL A 162 26.85 2.19 9.48
N SER A 163 25.66 2.28 10.07
CA SER A 163 24.83 1.14 10.42
C SER A 163 23.38 1.58 10.25
N VAL A 164 22.88 1.42 9.03
CA VAL A 164 21.57 1.95 8.63
C VAL A 164 20.76 0.88 7.91
N VAL A 165 19.46 0.95 8.13
CA VAL A 165 18.44 0.18 7.43
C VAL A 165 17.61 1.15 6.61
N LEU A 166 17.32 0.76 5.36
CA LEU A 166 16.46 1.48 4.44
C LEU A 166 15.30 0.58 4.04
N GLU A 167 14.09 1.13 3.99
CA GLU A 167 12.92 0.44 3.44
C GLU A 167 12.61 1.01 2.04
N PRO A 168 13.24 0.49 0.96
CA PRO A 168 13.01 1.01 -0.37
C PRO A 168 11.59 0.64 -0.89
N PRO A 169 10.95 1.53 -1.68
CA PRO A 169 9.71 1.24 -2.39
C PRO A 169 9.77 -0.03 -3.25
N VAL A 170 10.95 -0.32 -3.82
CA VAL A 170 11.20 -1.52 -4.60
C VAL A 170 12.39 -2.24 -3.98
N LEU A 171 12.14 -3.40 -3.39
CA LEU A 171 13.20 -4.25 -2.86
C LEU A 171 14.00 -4.89 -4.01
N PRO A 172 15.34 -4.93 -3.91
CA PRO A 172 16.16 -5.63 -4.89
C PRO A 172 15.80 -7.12 -4.92
N ALA A 173 15.63 -7.68 -6.11
CA ALA A 173 15.46 -9.11 -6.26
C ALA A 173 16.81 -9.80 -5.99
N GLU A 174 16.91 -10.55 -4.89
CA GLU A 174 18.12 -11.32 -4.61
C GLU A 174 18.25 -12.52 -5.56
N PHE A 175 19.49 -12.79 -5.97
CA PHE A 175 19.85 -14.01 -6.69
C PHE A 175 19.30 -15.25 -5.95
N GLY A 176 18.26 -15.87 -6.50
CA GLY A 176 17.68 -17.13 -6.00
C GLY A 176 16.44 -17.04 -5.11
N SER A 177 15.87 -15.85 -4.88
CA SER A 177 14.59 -15.70 -4.14
C SER A 177 13.33 -15.92 -5.00
N GLY A 178 13.49 -16.08 -6.33
CA GLY A 178 12.38 -16.33 -7.25
C GLY A 178 11.55 -17.56 -6.85
N ALA A 179 10.31 -17.32 -6.42
CA ALA A 179 9.33 -18.35 -6.12
C ALA A 179 9.17 -19.33 -7.30
N GLY A 180 9.56 -20.59 -7.07
CA GLY A 180 8.86 -21.74 -7.67
C GLY A 180 9.04 -22.03 -9.16
N GLY A 181 10.21 -21.81 -9.76
CA GLY A 181 10.52 -22.28 -11.12
C GLY A 181 11.45 -23.48 -11.15
N ARG A 182 10.91 -24.71 -11.11
CA ARG A 182 11.69 -25.96 -11.29
C ARG A 182 12.66 -25.85 -12.48
N ASN A 183 13.96 -25.91 -12.22
CA ASN A 183 14.86 -26.50 -13.20
C ASN A 183 15.90 -27.44 -12.58
N SER A 184 15.86 -28.64 -13.14
CA SER A 184 16.55 -29.84 -12.73
C SER A 184 18.06 -29.73 -12.88
N THR A 185 18.76 -30.22 -11.86
CA THR A 185 20.07 -30.88 -11.92
C THR A 185 20.66 -31.07 -13.32
N ARG A 186 21.77 -30.38 -13.63
CA ARG A 186 22.90 -31.04 -14.33
C ARG A 186 24.24 -30.33 -14.15
N ASN A 187 25.18 -31.18 -13.80
CA ASN A 187 26.57 -30.99 -13.43
C ASN A 187 27.51 -30.79 -14.64
N SER A 188 28.66 -30.14 -14.37
CA SER A 188 30.00 -30.30 -14.98
C SER A 188 30.47 -29.37 -16.13
N ASN A 189 31.52 -28.60 -15.79
CA ASN A 189 32.76 -28.30 -16.53
C ASN A 189 32.73 -27.74 -17.98
N SER A 190 33.33 -26.55 -18.16
CA SER A 190 34.58 -26.33 -18.97
C SER A 190 34.61 -24.96 -19.70
N ASN A 191 35.63 -24.15 -19.37
CA ASN A 191 36.40 -23.18 -20.16
C ASN A 191 35.73 -22.09 -21.04
N ASN A 192 36.24 -20.87 -20.80
CA ASN A 192 36.59 -19.77 -21.74
C ASN A 192 35.65 -19.48 -22.92
N ASN A 193 35.12 -18.26 -23.01
CA ASN A 193 35.72 -17.15 -23.77
C ASN A 193 34.84 -15.89 -23.67
N ALA A 194 35.48 -14.72 -23.80
CA ALA A 194 34.86 -13.41 -23.85
C ALA A 194 33.77 -13.29 -24.94
N ASN A 195 32.69 -12.58 -24.62
CA ASN A 195 32.11 -11.57 -25.49
C ASN A 195 31.15 -10.68 -24.72
N ALA A 196 31.44 -9.38 -24.75
CA ALA A 196 30.49 -8.33 -24.46
C ALA A 196 29.28 -8.48 -25.38
N SER A 197 28.10 -8.53 -24.80
CA SER A 197 26.83 -8.42 -25.50
C SER A 197 25.85 -7.83 -24.50
N THR A 198 25.63 -6.53 -24.62
CA THR A 198 24.53 -5.76 -24.06
C THR A 198 23.22 -6.50 -24.34
N SER A 199 22.68 -7.20 -23.33
CA SER A 199 21.33 -7.73 -23.33
C SER A 199 20.47 -6.89 -22.39
N ALA A 200 19.22 -6.69 -22.80
CA ALA A 200 18.19 -5.91 -22.13
C ALA A 200 18.17 -6.10 -20.61
N ALA A 201 17.93 -5.01 -19.88
CA ALA A 201 17.75 -4.98 -18.44
C ALA A 201 16.54 -5.83 -18.06
N THR A 202 16.78 -7.12 -17.86
CA THR A 202 16.01 -7.95 -16.94
C THR A 202 16.45 -7.54 -15.55
N THR A 203 15.48 -7.30 -14.65
CA THR A 203 15.63 -7.02 -13.21
C THR A 203 16.97 -7.52 -12.70
N GLY A 204 17.88 -6.57 -12.40
CA GLY A 204 19.25 -6.90 -12.05
C GLY A 204 19.25 -7.76 -10.80
N ASP A 205 19.70 -9.01 -10.92
CA ASP A 205 19.87 -9.87 -9.77
C ASP A 205 20.90 -9.22 -8.82
N PHE A 206 20.45 -8.73 -7.67
CA PHE A 206 21.31 -8.14 -6.65
C PHE A 206 21.96 -9.25 -5.81
N GLU A 207 23.25 -9.10 -5.54
CA GLU A 207 23.99 -10.01 -4.65
C GLU A 207 24.44 -9.23 -3.41
N SER A 208 23.82 -9.59 -2.28
CA SER A 208 24.21 -9.18 -0.94
C SER A 208 25.65 -9.55 -0.66
N GLY A 209 26.44 -8.59 -0.16
CA GLY A 209 27.87 -8.83 0.02
C GLY A 209 28.68 -7.64 0.48
N TRP A 210 29.90 -7.96 0.92
CA TRP A 210 30.92 -7.00 1.32
C TRP A 210 31.69 -6.47 0.11
N ARG A 211 31.84 -5.15 0.03
CA ARG A 211 32.51 -4.41 -1.05
C ARG A 211 33.32 -3.25 -0.45
N ASP A 212 33.96 -2.45 -1.30
CA ASP A 212 34.64 -1.21 -0.90
C ASP A 212 33.70 0.03 -0.89
N HIS A 213 32.40 -0.19 -1.11
CA HIS A 213 31.34 0.82 -1.15
C HIS A 213 29.96 0.18 -0.93
N PHE A 214 28.95 0.99 -0.58
CA PHE A 214 27.56 0.54 -0.57
C PHE A 214 27.00 0.46 -1.98
N ALA A 215 26.35 -0.67 -2.30
CA ALA A 215 25.77 -0.94 -3.61
C ALA A 215 24.29 -0.59 -3.63
N LEU A 216 23.99 0.66 -3.99
CA LEU A 216 22.63 1.19 -4.06
C LEU A 216 22.27 1.50 -5.52
N GLU A 217 21.08 1.12 -5.95
CA GLU A 217 20.55 1.50 -7.26
C GLU A 217 19.39 2.48 -7.10
N ARG A 218 19.43 3.58 -7.86
CA ARG A 218 18.43 4.66 -7.76
C ARG A 218 17.02 4.18 -8.06
N GLU A 219 16.88 3.17 -8.90
CA GLU A 219 15.59 2.61 -9.29
C GLU A 219 14.84 1.86 -8.19
N TRP A 220 15.51 1.56 -7.07
CA TRP A 220 14.90 1.00 -5.86
C TRP A 220 14.18 2.07 -5.03
N PHE A 221 14.63 3.31 -5.14
CA PHE A 221 14.24 4.43 -4.27
C PHE A 221 13.47 5.53 -4.99
N LEU A 222 13.72 5.70 -6.29
CA LEU A 222 13.26 6.84 -7.07
C LEU A 222 12.48 6.38 -8.30
N PRO A 223 11.46 7.15 -8.70
CA PRO A 223 10.73 6.90 -9.93
C PRO A 223 11.67 7.16 -11.11
N THR A 224 12.15 6.08 -11.72
CA THR A 224 13.12 6.14 -12.82
C THR A 224 12.54 5.49 -14.06
N GLY A 225 12.76 6.14 -15.21
CA GLY A 225 12.27 5.66 -16.50
C GLY A 225 10.75 5.63 -16.59
N ARG A 226 10.24 4.76 -17.48
CA ARG A 226 8.82 4.61 -17.76
C ARG A 226 8.18 3.68 -16.74
N SER A 227 7.13 4.11 -16.07
CA SER A 227 6.41 3.29 -15.09
C SER A 227 4.89 3.50 -15.14
N VAL A 228 4.17 2.48 -14.69
CA VAL A 228 2.72 2.47 -14.47
C VAL A 228 2.50 2.22 -12.98
N LEU A 229 1.86 3.17 -12.30
CA LEU A 229 1.43 2.98 -10.91
C LEU A 229 -0.09 2.92 -10.88
N ALA A 230 -0.63 1.81 -10.38
CA ALA A 230 -2.05 1.61 -10.18
C ALA A 230 -2.39 1.63 -8.68
N LEU A 231 -3.48 2.30 -8.33
CA LEU A 231 -4.13 2.28 -7.04
C LEU A 231 -5.41 1.46 -7.17
N VAL A 232 -5.51 0.39 -6.39
CA VAL A 232 -6.64 -0.55 -6.42
C VAL A 232 -7.20 -0.75 -5.03
N ARG A 233 -8.50 -0.49 -4.90
CA ARG A 233 -9.29 -0.71 -3.69
C ARG A 233 -10.52 -1.55 -4.05
N THR A 234 -11.31 -1.93 -3.06
CA THR A 234 -12.57 -2.65 -3.33
C THR A 234 -13.56 -1.87 -4.19
N ASP A 235 -13.47 -0.54 -4.21
CA ASP A 235 -14.46 0.37 -4.79
C ASP A 235 -13.87 1.45 -5.71
N LEU A 236 -12.54 1.46 -5.87
CA LEU A 236 -11.82 2.54 -6.55
C LEU A 236 -10.62 1.98 -7.30
N PHE A 237 -10.52 2.40 -8.55
CA PHE A 237 -9.38 2.14 -9.41
C PHE A 237 -8.84 3.46 -9.96
N ALA A 238 -7.54 3.63 -9.89
CA ALA A 238 -6.86 4.71 -10.56
C ALA A 238 -5.48 4.24 -11.05
N VAL A 239 -5.03 4.74 -12.18
CA VAL A 239 -3.75 4.36 -12.75
C VAL A 239 -3.14 5.55 -13.47
N GLY A 240 -1.85 5.74 -13.26
CA GLY A 240 -1.05 6.76 -13.90
C GLY A 240 0.12 6.15 -14.66
N ILE A 241 0.42 6.72 -15.82
CA ILE A 241 1.67 6.46 -16.55
C ILE A 241 2.62 7.60 -16.21
N TYR A 242 3.84 7.26 -15.83
CA TYR A 242 4.87 8.19 -15.38
C TYR A 242 6.13 8.05 -16.22
N ASP A 243 6.78 9.19 -16.46
CA ASP A 243 8.15 9.27 -16.99
C ASP A 243 9.00 10.00 -15.95
N GLY A 244 9.78 9.24 -15.19
CA GLY A 244 10.36 9.74 -13.94
C GLY A 244 9.27 10.17 -12.96
N ASP A 245 9.37 11.41 -12.47
CA ASP A 245 8.41 11.99 -11.52
C ASP A 245 7.18 12.64 -12.17
N GLU A 246 7.12 12.70 -13.51
CA GLU A 246 6.04 13.35 -14.24
C GLU A 246 4.95 12.36 -14.66
N ARG A 247 3.70 12.60 -14.22
CA ARG A 247 2.52 11.86 -14.69
C ARG A 247 2.12 12.33 -16.09
N VAL A 248 2.30 11.48 -17.09
CA VAL A 248 2.00 11.78 -18.50
C VAL A 248 0.60 11.35 -18.94
N ALA A 249 -0.01 10.38 -18.25
CA ALA A 249 -1.36 9.91 -18.53
C ALA A 249 -2.05 9.39 -17.28
N TYR A 250 -3.38 9.31 -17.34
CA TYR A 250 -4.23 8.95 -16.22
C TYR A 250 -5.51 8.27 -16.70
N ARG A 251 -5.95 7.24 -15.99
CA ARG A 251 -7.27 6.61 -16.10
C ARG A 251 -7.75 6.26 -14.68
N GLY A 252 -9.04 6.42 -14.38
CA GLY A 252 -9.58 6.02 -13.09
C GLY A 252 -11.10 6.03 -13.07
N PHE A 253 -11.67 5.24 -12.17
CA PHE A 253 -13.10 5.08 -11.98
C PHE A 253 -13.42 4.57 -10.56
N GLU A 254 -14.66 4.77 -10.15
CA GLU A 254 -15.22 4.22 -8.92
C GLU A 254 -16.29 3.18 -9.26
N SER A 255 -16.53 2.24 -8.36
CA SER A 255 -17.57 1.22 -8.49
C SER A 255 -18.47 1.23 -7.26
N GLU A 256 -19.78 1.03 -7.47
CA GLU A 256 -20.77 1.02 -6.39
C GLU A 256 -20.72 -0.30 -5.59
N VAL A 257 -19.67 -0.48 -4.79
CA VAL A 257 -19.56 -1.62 -3.88
C VAL A 257 -20.20 -1.27 -2.54
N LYS A 258 -21.17 -2.06 -2.10
CA LYS A 258 -21.84 -1.79 -0.81
C LYS A 258 -20.87 -1.95 0.36
N GLY A 259 -20.86 -0.97 1.28
CA GLY A 259 -20.03 -1.02 2.48
C GLY A 259 -20.38 -2.19 3.43
N SER A 260 -19.40 -2.61 4.23
CA SER A 260 -19.62 -3.60 5.30
C SER A 260 -20.46 -2.99 6.42
N HIS A 261 -21.70 -3.45 6.59
CA HIS A 261 -22.53 -3.05 7.73
C HIS A 261 -22.56 -4.15 8.80
N SER A 262 -22.16 -3.79 10.03
CA SER A 262 -22.13 -4.64 11.21
C SER A 262 -23.50 -4.95 11.83
N LYS A 263 -24.62 -4.67 11.12
CA LYS A 263 -25.97 -4.97 11.62
C LYS A 263 -26.25 -6.47 11.44
N GLY A 264 -25.80 -7.26 12.43
CA GLY A 264 -25.95 -8.70 12.49
C GLY A 264 -27.41 -9.15 12.36
N GLY A 265 -27.69 -9.97 11.33
CA GLY A 265 -29.03 -10.48 11.07
C GLY A 265 -29.04 -11.52 9.94
N PHE A 266 -30.16 -12.24 9.80
CA PHE A 266 -30.33 -13.34 8.84
C PHE A 266 -30.19 -12.95 7.35
N SER A 267 -30.09 -11.66 7.04
CA SER A 267 -29.81 -11.12 5.69
C SER A 267 -28.33 -10.83 5.43
N GLN A 268 -27.47 -10.89 6.45
CA GLN A 268 -26.04 -10.53 6.37
C GLN A 268 -25.29 -11.38 5.34
N ALA A 269 -25.43 -12.71 5.40
CA ALA A 269 -24.76 -13.61 4.45
C ALA A 269 -25.18 -13.39 2.97
N ARG A 270 -26.37 -12.83 2.71
CA ARG A 270 -26.77 -12.46 1.34
C ARG A 270 -26.14 -11.14 0.91
N PHE A 271 -25.99 -10.19 1.83
CA PHE A 271 -25.31 -8.92 1.55
C PHE A 271 -23.83 -9.11 1.30
N GLU A 272 -23.17 -9.95 2.11
CA GLU A 272 -21.76 -10.32 1.92
C GLU A 272 -21.55 -10.93 0.53
N ARG A 273 -22.34 -11.94 0.12
CA ARG A 273 -22.22 -12.52 -1.23
C ARG A 273 -22.46 -11.53 -2.38
N ILE A 274 -23.39 -10.59 -2.22
CA ILE A 274 -23.63 -9.57 -3.24
C ILE A 274 -22.42 -8.64 -3.30
N ARG A 275 -21.89 -8.23 -2.15
CA ARG A 275 -20.72 -7.37 -2.06
C ARG A 275 -19.48 -8.06 -2.64
N ASP A 276 -19.24 -9.32 -2.31
CA ASP A 276 -18.11 -10.09 -2.85
C ASP A 276 -18.19 -10.14 -4.38
N GLY A 277 -19.37 -10.44 -4.94
CA GLY A 277 -19.55 -10.41 -6.39
C GLY A 277 -19.36 -9.02 -7.02
N GLN A 278 -19.70 -7.94 -6.31
CA GLN A 278 -19.42 -6.58 -6.79
C GLN A 278 -17.92 -6.25 -6.75
N ILE A 279 -17.18 -6.80 -5.78
CA ILE A 279 -15.72 -6.66 -5.71
C ILE A 279 -15.07 -7.45 -6.84
N ASP A 280 -15.53 -8.67 -7.12
CA ASP A 280 -15.04 -9.49 -8.22
C ASP A 280 -15.25 -8.78 -9.57
N ASP A 281 -16.46 -8.26 -9.82
CA ASP A 281 -16.78 -7.48 -11.02
C ASP A 281 -15.85 -6.23 -11.13
N HIS A 282 -15.61 -5.53 -10.01
CA HIS A 282 -14.70 -4.39 -9.98
C HIS A 282 -13.26 -4.79 -10.30
N LEU A 283 -12.77 -5.91 -9.78
CA LEU A 283 -11.41 -6.39 -10.03
C LEU A 283 -11.22 -6.85 -11.48
N ASP A 284 -12.25 -7.43 -12.10
CA ASP A 284 -12.24 -7.74 -13.53
C ASP A 284 -12.12 -6.45 -14.36
N ASP A 285 -12.89 -5.40 -14.04
CA ASP A 285 -12.79 -4.10 -14.70
C ASP A 285 -11.39 -3.46 -14.50
N CYS A 286 -10.80 -3.59 -13.30
CA CYS A 286 -9.44 -3.14 -13.02
C CYS A 286 -8.42 -3.88 -13.88
N ARG A 287 -8.55 -5.21 -13.98
CA ARG A 287 -7.65 -6.08 -14.75
C ARG A 287 -7.69 -5.71 -16.23
N ASP A 288 -8.87 -5.53 -16.80
CA ASP A 288 -9.04 -5.14 -18.20
C ASP A 288 -8.43 -3.75 -18.45
N ALA A 289 -8.73 -2.77 -17.58
CA ALA A 289 -8.18 -1.43 -17.71
C ALA A 289 -6.64 -1.38 -17.62
N LEU A 290 -6.05 -2.20 -16.74
CA LEU A 290 -4.60 -2.30 -16.59
C LEU A 290 -3.96 -3.05 -17.75
N ALA A 291 -4.59 -4.13 -18.24
CA ALA A 291 -4.11 -4.88 -19.40
C ALA A 291 -4.06 -4.00 -20.67
N ASP A 292 -5.08 -3.15 -20.89
CA ASP A 292 -5.09 -2.18 -21.99
C ASP A 292 -3.86 -1.25 -21.92
N ILE A 293 -3.56 -0.71 -20.73
CA ILE A 293 -2.47 0.23 -20.51
C ILE A 293 -1.11 -0.44 -20.70
N LEU A 294 -0.92 -1.64 -20.13
CA LEU A 294 0.33 -2.38 -20.25
C LEU A 294 0.58 -2.87 -21.68
N ALA A 295 -0.48 -3.09 -22.47
CA ALA A 295 -0.33 -3.37 -23.91
C ALA A 295 0.21 -2.16 -24.69
N ASP A 296 -0.17 -0.94 -24.29
CA ASP A 296 0.34 0.31 -24.87
C ASP A 296 1.74 0.68 -24.33
N GLU A 297 2.09 0.23 -23.12
CA GLU A 297 3.35 0.53 -22.42
C GLU A 297 4.16 -0.75 -22.07
N PRO A 298 4.59 -1.56 -23.06
CA PRO A 298 5.13 -2.91 -22.83
C PRO A 298 6.50 -2.94 -22.12
N ASN A 299 7.17 -1.80 -21.98
CA ASN A 299 8.46 -1.68 -21.28
C ASN A 299 8.35 -0.88 -19.98
N ALA A 300 7.13 -0.51 -19.57
CA ALA A 300 6.95 0.21 -18.32
C ALA A 300 6.95 -0.76 -17.15
N ARG A 301 7.62 -0.36 -16.07
CA ARG A 301 7.58 -1.06 -14.78
C ARG A 301 6.19 -0.91 -14.16
N LEU A 302 5.67 -1.97 -13.53
CA LEU A 302 4.34 -1.98 -12.93
C LEU A 302 4.42 -1.94 -11.41
N PHE A 303 3.78 -0.94 -10.80
CA PHE A 303 3.64 -0.81 -9.36
C PHE A 303 2.16 -0.89 -8.97
N LEU A 304 1.81 -1.81 -8.07
CA LEU A 304 0.45 -1.93 -7.55
C LEU A 304 0.37 -1.40 -6.12
N THR A 305 -0.52 -0.45 -5.90
CA THR A 305 -0.75 0.17 -4.60
C THR A 305 -2.21 0.02 -4.21
N GLY A 306 -2.50 0.01 -2.91
CA GLY A 306 -3.87 0.14 -2.42
C GLY A 306 -4.15 -0.76 -1.23
N GLN A 307 -5.29 -1.45 -1.23
CA GLN A 307 -5.63 -2.35 -0.13
C GLN A 307 -4.90 -3.68 -0.28
N ARG A 308 -4.12 -4.10 0.73
CA ARG A 308 -3.25 -5.28 0.66
C ARG A 308 -3.94 -6.53 0.12
N GLY A 309 -5.08 -6.93 0.69
CA GLY A 309 -5.80 -8.11 0.21
C GLY A 309 -6.37 -7.96 -1.21
N VAL A 310 -6.67 -6.74 -1.65
CA VAL A 310 -7.21 -6.49 -2.99
C VAL A 310 -6.11 -6.54 -4.04
N ILE A 311 -4.95 -5.94 -3.76
CA ILE A 311 -3.80 -5.98 -4.67
C ILE A 311 -3.21 -7.39 -4.76
N GLU A 312 -3.19 -8.15 -3.66
CA GLU A 312 -2.79 -9.56 -3.64
C GLU A 312 -3.72 -10.40 -4.54
N THR A 313 -5.04 -10.31 -4.35
CA THR A 313 -6.01 -11.00 -5.21
C THR A 313 -5.85 -10.59 -6.68
N LEU A 314 -5.72 -9.29 -6.97
CA LEU A 314 -5.53 -8.83 -8.35
C LEU A 314 -4.25 -9.40 -8.95
N ALA A 315 -3.12 -9.39 -8.23
CA ALA A 315 -1.85 -9.93 -8.70
C ALA A 315 -1.90 -11.45 -8.91
N GLU A 316 -2.55 -12.20 -8.02
CA GLU A 316 -2.68 -13.66 -8.12
C GLU A 316 -3.61 -14.11 -9.27
N GLU A 317 -4.71 -13.39 -9.47
CA GLU A 317 -5.69 -13.73 -10.50
C GLU A 317 -5.34 -13.17 -11.88
N SER A 318 -4.55 -12.10 -11.91
CA SER A 318 -3.97 -11.58 -13.14
C SER A 318 -2.68 -12.33 -13.50
N GLN A 319 -2.27 -12.25 -14.76
CA GLN A 319 -0.93 -12.70 -15.18
C GLN A 319 0.09 -11.55 -15.08
N PHE A 320 -0.19 -10.54 -14.26
CA PHE A 320 0.72 -9.41 -14.10
C PHE A 320 1.84 -9.80 -13.14
N GLU A 321 3.06 -9.41 -13.49
CA GLU A 321 4.24 -9.53 -12.63
C GLU A 321 4.61 -8.10 -12.20
N PRO A 322 4.01 -7.56 -11.12
CA PRO A 322 4.36 -6.22 -10.65
C PRO A 322 5.80 -6.20 -10.12
N ASP A 323 6.52 -5.13 -10.40
CA ASP A 323 7.86 -4.86 -9.88
C ASP A 323 7.86 -4.66 -8.36
N ALA A 324 6.78 -4.09 -7.82
CA ALA A 324 6.55 -3.96 -6.39
C ALA A 324 5.06 -3.76 -6.08
N THR A 325 4.68 -4.10 -4.84
CA THR A 325 3.35 -3.87 -4.31
C THR A 325 3.44 -3.15 -2.96
N ALA A 326 2.48 -2.26 -2.67
CA ALA A 326 2.44 -1.56 -1.39
C ALA A 326 1.02 -1.30 -0.91
N ALA A 327 0.80 -1.48 0.39
CA ALA A 327 -0.44 -1.05 1.02
C ALA A 327 -0.42 0.47 1.22
N VAL A 328 -1.42 1.19 0.69
CA VAL A 328 -1.57 2.64 0.90
C VAL A 328 -3.00 2.98 1.29
N ASP A 329 -3.15 3.87 2.27
CA ASP A 329 -4.47 4.34 2.74
C ASP A 329 -4.87 5.64 2.01
N ALA A 330 -4.82 5.61 0.69
CA ALA A 330 -5.18 6.75 -0.13
C ALA A 330 -6.72 6.93 -0.17
N THR A 331 -7.17 8.17 0.03
CA THR A 331 -8.59 8.53 0.11
C THR A 331 -8.94 9.69 -0.83
N GLY A 332 -10.23 9.88 -1.10
CA GLY A 332 -10.73 10.91 -2.02
C GLY A 332 -11.05 10.36 -3.41
N ASP A 333 -11.32 11.28 -4.34
CA ASP A 333 -11.64 10.94 -5.73
C ASP A 333 -10.45 10.23 -6.41
N PRO A 334 -10.66 9.38 -7.44
CA PRO A 334 -9.62 8.50 -7.95
C PRO A 334 -8.34 9.20 -8.40
N LYS A 335 -8.43 10.45 -8.86
CA LYS A 335 -7.25 11.21 -9.31
C LYS A 335 -6.40 11.70 -8.13
N ASP A 336 -7.04 12.18 -7.08
CA ASP A 336 -6.38 12.72 -5.89
C ASP A 336 -5.82 11.58 -5.03
N ALA A 337 -6.60 10.49 -4.90
CA ALA A 337 -6.15 9.27 -4.24
C ALA A 337 -4.91 8.68 -4.93
N LEU A 338 -4.84 8.69 -6.27
CA LEU A 338 -3.65 8.24 -7.00
C LEU A 338 -2.41 9.12 -6.72
N GLU A 339 -2.60 10.43 -6.58
CA GLU A 339 -1.49 11.36 -6.30
C GLU A 339 -0.94 11.15 -4.89
N ASP A 340 -1.83 10.93 -3.91
CA ASP A 340 -1.44 10.56 -2.55
C ASP A 340 -0.76 9.19 -2.50
N ALA A 341 -1.32 8.19 -3.19
CA ALA A 341 -0.72 6.87 -3.34
C ALA A 341 0.69 6.93 -3.95
N TYR A 342 0.88 7.74 -4.99
CA TYR A 342 2.18 7.95 -5.62
C TYR A 342 3.19 8.58 -4.64
N GLY A 343 2.77 9.62 -3.92
CA GLY A 343 3.62 10.28 -2.93
C GLY A 343 3.97 9.37 -1.75
N SER A 344 3.03 8.51 -1.33
CA SER A 344 3.24 7.52 -0.27
C SER A 344 4.15 6.39 -0.72
N PHE A 345 3.97 5.88 -1.94
CA PHE A 345 4.77 4.79 -2.48
C PHE A 345 6.25 5.18 -2.62
N TRP A 346 6.57 6.37 -3.14
CA TRP A 346 7.96 6.83 -3.32
C TRP A 346 8.56 7.45 -2.05
N THR A 347 8.42 6.71 -0.95
CA THR A 347 8.97 7.04 0.37
C THR A 347 9.94 5.97 0.80
N THR A 348 10.97 6.38 1.53
CA THR A 348 11.90 5.43 2.16
C THR A 348 12.02 5.78 3.62
N GLU A 349 11.72 4.81 4.49
CA GLU A 349 12.08 4.93 5.90
C GLU A 349 13.56 4.59 6.07
N LEU A 350 14.27 5.45 6.81
CA LEU A 350 15.66 5.24 7.19
C LEU A 350 15.74 5.10 8.71
N SER A 351 16.32 4.00 9.15
CA SER A 351 16.56 3.70 10.56
C SER A 351 18.05 3.51 10.83
N MET A 352 18.61 4.25 11.79
CA MET A 352 19.99 4.10 12.25
C MET A 352 20.01 3.17 13.47
N LEU A 353 20.85 2.13 13.46
CA LEU A 353 20.91 1.10 14.50
C LEU A 353 21.73 1.48 15.73
#